data_AF-A0A2A9NC55-F1
#
_entry.id   AF-A0A2A9NC55-F1
#
_cell.length_a   1.000
_cell.length_b   1.000
_cell.length_c   1.000
_cell.angle_alpha   90.00
_cell.angle_beta   90.00
_cell.angle_gamma   90.00
#
_symmetry.space_group_name_H-M   'P 1'
#
loop_
_entity.id
_entity.type
_entity.pdbx_description
1 polymer ?
#
loop_
_entity_poly.entity_id
_entity_poly.type
_entity_poly.pdbx_seq_one_letter_code
_entity_poly.pdbx_strand_id
1 'polypeptide(L)'
;MSDDNVKRAGRLMKLAYDIRSLQSIVISSIEKARRLDETAFSILSKITEQAGVTTIEQRLAEAQLGESITLRDPSGLSKDQLHSFIIEFCVLRFRAKITAVEVTTILTFIADARGLIDYQGVLQGFVETGKITQAKASEMIEDKMKAVIARLIQDIKNVDKKKVYDELAVLDKARDSWTNEDPSFEEIVKGINEIAVK
;
A
#
# COMPACT_ATOMS: atom_id res chain seq x y z
N MET A 1 12.14 -35.48 7.41
CA MET A 1 11.01 -34.61 7.05
C MET A 1 10.33 -35.23 5.84
N SER A 2 9.00 -35.30 5.79
CA SER A 2 8.32 -35.82 4.58
C SER A 2 8.54 -34.88 3.39
N ASP A 3 8.50 -35.40 2.16
CA ASP A 3 8.65 -34.60 0.93
C ASP A 3 7.67 -33.42 0.88
N ASP A 4 6.45 -33.59 1.39
CA ASP A 4 5.47 -32.51 1.44
C ASP A 4 5.84 -31.43 2.47
N ASN A 5 6.46 -31.78 3.60
CA ASN A 5 6.92 -30.79 4.57
C ASN A 5 8.10 -29.98 4.02
N VAL A 6 8.97 -30.59 3.20
CA VAL A 6 10.00 -29.86 2.45
C VAL A 6 9.37 -28.85 1.50
N LYS A 7 8.31 -29.23 0.77
CA LYS A 7 7.56 -28.32 -0.11
C LYS A 7 6.87 -27.19 0.65
N ARG A 8 6.22 -27.48 1.78
CA ARG A 8 5.60 -26.47 2.66
C ARG A 8 6.61 -25.47 3.18
N ALA A 9 7.75 -25.95 3.69
CA ALA A 9 8.84 -25.09 4.13
C ALA A 9 9.34 -24.20 2.98
N GLY A 10 9.52 -24.75 1.78
CA GLY A 10 9.87 -24.00 0.58
C GLY A 10 8.84 -22.92 0.23
N ARG A 11 7.53 -23.23 0.30
CA ARG A 11 6.45 -22.25 0.08
C ARG A 11 6.51 -21.12 1.10
N LEU A 12 6.67 -21.44 2.38
CA LEU A 12 6.77 -20.45 3.45
C LEU A 12 7.93 -19.47 3.22
N MET A 13 9.11 -19.99 2.83
CA MET A 13 10.29 -19.16 2.51
C MET A 13 10.03 -18.24 1.31
N LYS A 14 9.38 -18.73 0.25
CA LYS A 14 8.99 -17.93 -0.92
C LYS A 14 8.02 -16.80 -0.54
N LEU A 15 6.99 -17.11 0.26
CA LEU A 15 6.04 -16.11 0.73
C LEU A 15 6.70 -15.03 1.58
N ALA A 16 7.58 -15.42 2.50
CA ALA A 16 8.33 -14.51 3.35
C ALA A 16 9.20 -13.54 2.54
N TYR A 17 9.89 -14.06 1.53
CA TYR A 17 10.69 -13.26 0.61
C TYR A 17 9.82 -12.24 -0.13
N ASP A 18 8.67 -12.66 -0.65
CA ASP A 18 7.75 -11.78 -1.37
C ASP A 18 7.19 -10.67 -0.48
N ILE A 19 6.81 -10.98 0.76
CA ILE A 19 6.35 -9.98 1.74
C ILE A 19 7.42 -8.90 1.92
N ARG A 20 8.66 -9.30 2.19
CA ARG A 20 9.79 -8.35 2.38
C ARG A 20 10.04 -7.53 1.12
N SER A 21 10.03 -8.17 -0.05
CA SER A 21 10.24 -7.48 -1.32
C SER A 21 9.16 -6.41 -1.56
N LEU A 22 7.89 -6.73 -1.31
CA LEU A 22 6.78 -5.78 -1.43
C LEU A 22 6.88 -4.63 -0.43
N GLN A 23 7.28 -4.90 0.81
CA GLN A 23 7.52 -3.88 1.83
C GLN A 23 8.65 -2.93 1.43
N SER A 24 9.78 -3.47 0.94
CA SER A 24 10.88 -2.66 0.43
C SER A 24 10.46 -1.79 -0.76
N ILE A 25 9.60 -2.30 -1.64
CA ILE A 25 9.03 -1.51 -2.75
C ILE A 25 8.20 -0.34 -2.20
N VAL A 26 7.35 -0.57 -1.20
CA VAL A 26 6.55 0.48 -0.55
C VAL A 26 7.45 1.56 0.04
N ILE A 27 8.41 1.15 0.89
CA ILE A 27 9.33 2.06 1.58
C ILE A 27 10.11 2.90 0.56
N SER A 28 10.77 2.24 -0.40
CA SER A 28 11.58 2.92 -1.40
C SER A 28 10.77 3.86 -2.30
N SER A 29 9.53 3.50 -2.66
CA SER A 29 8.64 4.35 -3.46
C SER A 29 8.28 5.63 -2.72
N ILE A 30 7.92 5.51 -1.43
CA ILE A 30 7.60 6.64 -0.56
C ILE A 30 8.83 7.55 -0.37
N GLU A 31 9.98 6.97 -0.03
CA GLU A 31 11.21 7.75 0.17
C GLU A 31 11.68 8.43 -1.11
N LYS A 32 11.57 7.76 -2.26
CA LYS A 32 11.92 8.35 -3.55
C LYS A 32 11.00 9.52 -3.87
N ALA A 33 9.69 9.34 -3.71
CA ALA A 33 8.71 10.40 -3.91
C ALA A 33 8.99 11.62 -3.03
N ARG A 34 9.24 11.40 -1.73
CA ARG A 34 9.61 12.47 -0.78
C ARG A 34 10.88 13.20 -1.19
N ARG A 35 11.92 12.47 -1.61
CA ARG A 35 13.19 13.06 -2.07
C ARG A 35 13.07 13.86 -3.36
N LEU A 36 12.19 13.44 -4.27
CA LEU A 36 11.98 14.13 -5.54
C LEU A 36 11.24 15.45 -5.37
N ASP A 37 10.33 15.54 -4.40
CA ASP A 37 9.57 16.76 -4.13
C ASP A 37 8.97 16.78 -2.73
N GLU A 38 9.74 17.28 -1.77
CA GLU A 38 9.32 17.30 -0.36
C GLU A 38 8.06 18.15 -0.14
N THR A 39 7.96 19.30 -0.83
CA THR A 39 6.82 20.21 -0.68
C THR A 39 5.54 19.59 -1.21
N ALA A 40 5.56 19.05 -2.44
CA ALA A 40 4.40 18.38 -3.02
C ALA A 40 4.03 17.12 -2.23
N PHE A 41 5.03 16.38 -1.74
CA PHE A 41 4.81 15.23 -0.87
C PHE A 41 4.10 15.64 0.43
N SER A 42 4.51 16.73 1.07
CA SER A 42 3.84 17.25 2.28
C SER A 42 2.39 17.65 2.04
N ILE A 43 2.11 18.31 0.90
CA ILE A 43 0.73 18.63 0.49
C ILE A 43 -0.07 17.36 0.24
N LEU A 44 0.52 16.35 -0.41
CA LEU A 44 -0.15 15.07 -0.65
C LEU A 44 -0.45 14.34 0.67
N SER A 45 0.44 14.33 1.66
CA SER A 45 0.15 13.77 2.98
C SER A 45 -1.08 14.45 3.61
N LYS A 46 -1.18 15.78 3.57
CA LYS A 46 -2.36 16.51 4.05
C LYS A 46 -3.64 16.16 3.29
N ILE A 47 -3.55 15.97 1.97
CA ILE A 47 -4.68 15.51 1.15
C ILE A 47 -5.14 14.12 1.62
N THR A 48 -4.23 13.19 1.88
CA THR A 48 -4.59 11.85 2.36
C THR A 48 -5.25 11.88 3.75
N GLU A 49 -4.76 12.74 4.66
CA GLU A 49 -5.35 12.96 5.97
C GLU A 49 -6.79 13.50 5.86
N GLN A 50 -7.00 14.55 5.06
CA GLN A 50 -8.32 15.14 4.87
C GLN A 50 -9.30 14.21 4.15
N ALA A 51 -8.79 13.34 3.28
CA ALA A 51 -9.60 12.34 2.60
C ALA A 51 -10.12 11.24 3.54
N GLY A 52 -9.59 11.13 4.77
CA GLY A 52 -9.95 10.07 5.71
C GLY A 52 -9.54 8.68 5.21
N VAL A 53 -8.57 8.61 4.29
CA VAL A 53 -7.96 7.35 3.84
C VAL A 53 -6.69 7.08 4.67
N THR A 54 -6.18 5.86 4.61
CA THR A 54 -4.91 5.55 5.25
C THR A 54 -3.80 6.44 4.69
N THR A 55 -3.08 7.14 5.56
CA THR A 55 -2.04 8.11 5.15
C THR A 55 -0.80 7.41 4.62
N ILE A 56 0.05 8.15 3.89
CA ILE A 56 1.32 7.62 3.40
C ILE A 56 2.20 7.17 4.58
N GLU A 57 2.18 7.92 5.68
CA GLU A 57 2.92 7.64 6.90
C GLU A 57 2.40 6.38 7.60
N GLN A 58 1.09 6.18 7.63
CA GLN A 58 0.49 4.95 8.16
C GLN A 58 0.89 3.74 7.30
N ARG A 59 0.84 3.85 5.97
CA ARG A 59 1.29 2.77 5.06
C ARG A 59 2.79 2.49 5.18
N LEU A 60 3.60 3.52 5.40
CA LEU A 60 5.02 3.37 5.68
C LEU A 60 5.26 2.60 6.98
N ALA A 61 4.56 2.98 8.05
CA ALA A 61 4.64 2.29 9.34
C ALA A 61 4.21 0.83 9.23
N GLU A 62 3.12 0.53 8.51
CA GLU A 62 2.69 -0.85 8.24
C GLU A 62 3.75 -1.66 7.50
N ALA A 63 4.38 -1.07 6.48
CA ALA A 63 5.43 -1.74 5.71
C ALA A 63 6.67 -2.02 6.57
N GLN A 64 7.04 -1.09 7.45
CA GLN A 64 8.19 -1.23 8.37
C GLN A 64 7.92 -2.25 9.48
N LEU A 65 6.70 -2.29 10.04
CA LEU A 65 6.35 -3.26 11.08
C LEU A 65 6.49 -4.70 10.59
N GLY A 66 6.15 -4.96 9.33
CA GLY A 66 6.24 -6.31 8.78
C GLY A 66 7.66 -6.78 8.41
N GLU A 67 8.69 -5.92 8.48
CA GLU A 67 10.09 -6.37 8.44
C GLU A 67 10.45 -7.23 9.67
N SER A 68 9.66 -7.14 10.75
CA SER A 68 9.84 -7.96 11.96
C SER A 68 9.41 -9.43 11.81
N ILE A 69 8.84 -9.82 10.66
CA ILE A 69 8.53 -11.24 10.36
C ILE A 69 9.84 -12.02 10.28
N THR A 70 10.22 -12.56 11.43
CA THR A 70 11.38 -13.42 11.58
C THR A 70 10.94 -14.82 11.21
N LEU A 71 11.39 -15.29 10.05
CA LEU A 71 11.24 -16.69 9.66
C LEU A 71 11.91 -17.54 10.74
N ARG A 72 11.10 -18.24 11.53
CA ARG A 72 11.59 -19.36 12.33
C ARG A 72 12.09 -20.42 11.35
N ASP A 73 13.19 -21.09 11.70
CA ASP A 73 13.64 -22.24 10.91
C ASP A 73 12.49 -23.24 10.76
N PRO A 74 11.99 -23.50 9.54
CA PRO A 74 10.86 -24.39 9.33
C PRO A 74 11.22 -25.85 9.61
N SER A 75 12.50 -26.19 9.81
CA SER A 75 12.97 -27.57 9.94
C SER A 75 12.40 -28.35 11.12
N GLY A 76 12.00 -27.65 12.19
CA GLY A 76 11.41 -28.22 13.41
C GLY A 76 9.88 -28.15 13.48
N LEU A 77 9.21 -27.64 12.45
CA LEU A 77 7.76 -27.42 12.49
C LEU A 77 6.96 -28.67 12.09
N SER A 78 5.85 -28.90 12.77
CA SER A 78 4.87 -29.92 12.40
C SER A 78 4.16 -29.55 11.09
N LYS A 79 3.48 -30.52 10.48
CA LYS A 79 2.63 -30.28 9.29
C LYS A 79 1.61 -29.17 9.55
N ASP A 80 0.90 -29.25 10.67
CA ASP A 80 -0.18 -28.31 11.00
C ASP A 80 0.36 -26.90 11.28
N GLN A 81 1.55 -26.81 11.90
CA GLN A 81 2.23 -25.53 12.09
C GLN A 81 2.64 -24.91 10.74
N LEU A 82 3.23 -25.71 9.84
CA LEU A 82 3.59 -25.24 8.50
C LEU A 82 2.37 -24.77 7.72
N HIS A 83 1.28 -25.55 7.74
CA HIS A 83 0.02 -25.21 7.09
C HIS A 83 -0.55 -23.89 7.64
N SER A 84 -0.60 -23.74 8.96
CA SER A 84 -1.08 -22.52 9.62
C SER A 84 -0.26 -21.29 9.20
N PHE A 85 1.08 -21.42 9.16
CA PHE A 85 1.94 -20.32 8.72
C PHE A 85 1.79 -20.01 7.23
N ILE A 86 1.54 -20.99 6.37
CA ILE A 86 1.27 -20.73 4.96
C ILE A 86 0.03 -19.86 4.79
N ILE A 87 -1.06 -20.17 5.50
CA ILE A 87 -2.29 -19.36 5.48
C ILE A 87 -1.99 -17.92 5.93
N GLU A 88 -1.33 -17.77 7.08
CA GLU A 88 -0.95 -16.45 7.62
C GLU A 88 -0.09 -15.66 6.63
N PHE A 89 0.93 -16.29 6.03
CA PHE A 89 1.84 -15.61 5.11
C PHE A 89 1.16 -15.30 3.77
N CYS A 90 0.21 -16.10 3.31
CA CYS A 90 -0.63 -15.76 2.16
C CYS A 90 -1.45 -14.50 2.43
N VAL A 91 -2.06 -14.38 3.61
CA VAL A 91 -2.79 -13.17 4.03
C VAL A 91 -1.86 -11.95 4.11
N LEU A 92 -0.68 -12.10 4.73
CA LEU A 92 0.29 -11.01 4.86
C LEU A 92 0.85 -10.56 3.51
N ARG A 93 1.16 -11.50 2.60
CA ARG A 93 1.62 -11.20 1.24
C ARG A 93 0.56 -10.44 0.46
N PHE A 94 -0.69 -10.87 0.58
CA PHE A 94 -1.81 -10.19 -0.07
C PHE A 94 -2.01 -8.77 0.48
N ARG A 95 -1.98 -8.58 1.81
CA ARG A 95 -2.03 -7.25 2.43
C ARG A 95 -0.88 -6.36 1.96
N ALA A 96 0.36 -6.87 1.96
CA ALA A 96 1.53 -6.12 1.51
C ALA A 96 1.40 -5.69 0.03
N LYS A 97 0.84 -6.54 -0.83
CA LYS A 97 0.58 -6.21 -2.23
C LYS A 97 -0.52 -5.15 -2.38
N ILE A 98 -1.61 -5.23 -1.62
CA ILE A 98 -2.63 -4.16 -1.58
C ILE A 98 -1.99 -2.84 -1.17
N THR A 99 -1.22 -2.82 -0.09
CA THR A 99 -0.51 -1.62 0.38
C THR A 99 0.39 -1.06 -0.71
N ALA A 100 1.13 -1.90 -1.44
CA ALA A 100 1.96 -1.45 -2.56
C ALA A 100 1.15 -0.81 -3.69
N VAL A 101 -0.01 -1.39 -4.03
CA VAL A 101 -0.90 -0.83 -5.05
C VAL A 101 -1.48 0.51 -4.60
N GLU A 102 -2.01 0.59 -3.38
CA GLU A 102 -2.57 1.83 -2.84
C GLU A 102 -1.53 2.93 -2.70
N VAL A 103 -0.32 2.63 -2.23
CA VAL A 103 0.78 3.61 -2.18
C VAL A 103 1.11 4.10 -3.57
N THR A 104 1.19 3.21 -4.56
CA THR A 104 1.41 3.61 -5.95
C THR A 104 0.30 4.55 -6.43
N THR A 105 -0.96 4.22 -6.15
CA THR A 105 -2.12 5.07 -6.46
C THR A 105 -2.05 6.42 -5.77
N ILE A 106 -1.72 6.49 -4.48
CA ILE A 106 -1.57 7.77 -3.77
C ILE A 106 -0.48 8.61 -4.43
N LEU A 107 0.68 8.00 -4.72
CA LEU A 107 1.83 8.73 -5.26
C LEU A 107 1.59 9.27 -6.68
N THR A 108 0.62 8.77 -7.45
CA THR A 108 0.26 9.40 -8.74
C THR A 108 -0.32 10.81 -8.56
N PHE A 109 -0.86 11.14 -7.39
CA PHE A 109 -1.39 12.46 -7.06
C PHE A 109 -0.32 13.49 -6.65
N ILE A 110 0.98 13.14 -6.68
CA ILE A 110 2.05 14.13 -6.49
C ILE A 110 1.98 15.25 -7.53
N ALA A 111 1.61 14.92 -8.77
CA ALA A 111 1.45 15.93 -9.81
C ALA A 111 0.30 16.90 -9.49
N ASP A 112 -0.81 16.40 -8.92
CA ASP A 112 -1.91 17.25 -8.49
C ASP A 112 -1.52 18.13 -7.29
N ALA A 113 -0.75 17.59 -6.34
CA ALA A 113 -0.21 18.36 -5.23
C ALA A 113 0.69 19.51 -5.71
N ARG A 114 1.57 19.27 -6.70
CA ARG A 114 2.34 20.33 -7.38
C ARG A 114 1.42 21.35 -8.04
N GLY A 115 0.42 20.89 -8.79
CA GLY A 115 -0.55 21.75 -9.45
C GLY A 115 -1.42 22.58 -8.50
N LEU A 116 -1.53 22.20 -7.22
CA LEU A 116 -2.12 23.03 -6.17
C LEU A 116 -1.15 24.12 -5.70
N ILE A 117 0.13 23.79 -5.51
CA ILE A 117 1.18 24.75 -5.13
C ILE A 117 1.33 25.83 -6.20
N ASP A 118 1.45 25.44 -7.47
CA ASP A 118 1.59 26.37 -8.59
C ASP A 118 0.35 27.29 -8.68
N TYR A 119 -0.83 26.70 -8.52
CA TYR A 119 -2.08 27.45 -8.54
C TYR A 119 -2.19 28.43 -7.38
N GLN A 120 -1.72 28.04 -6.18
CA GLN A 120 -1.63 28.95 -5.03
C GLN A 120 -0.72 30.13 -5.34
N GLY A 121 0.43 29.90 -5.98
CA GLY A 121 1.34 30.97 -6.40
C GLY A 121 0.67 31.96 -7.37
N VAL A 122 -0.05 31.46 -8.37
CA VAL A 122 -0.82 32.31 -9.31
C VAL A 122 -1.88 33.13 -8.58
N LEU A 123 -2.65 32.50 -7.69
CA LEU A 123 -3.68 33.21 -6.93
C LEU A 123 -3.09 34.27 -6.00
N GLN A 124 -1.90 34.01 -5.42
CA GLN A 124 -1.22 35.04 -4.64
C GLN A 124 -0.85 36.25 -5.50
N GLY A 125 -0.32 36.05 -6.70
CA GLY A 125 -0.06 37.18 -7.62
C GLY A 125 -1.32 38.00 -7.93
N PHE A 126 -2.51 37.38 -7.93
CA PHE A 126 -3.79 38.10 -8.06
C PHE A 126 -4.21 38.85 -6.80
N VAL A 127 -3.90 38.33 -5.62
CA VAL A 127 -4.13 39.04 -4.35
C VAL A 127 -3.21 40.26 -4.26
N GLU A 128 -1.92 40.10 -4.58
CA GLU A 128 -0.93 41.19 -4.56
C GLU A 128 -1.30 42.33 -5.52
N THR A 129 -1.87 42.00 -6.68
CA THR A 129 -2.33 42.99 -7.66
C THR A 129 -3.75 43.53 -7.37
N GLY A 130 -4.37 43.13 -6.26
CA GLY A 130 -5.71 43.56 -5.88
C GLY A 130 -6.84 43.03 -6.76
N LYS A 131 -6.59 42.03 -7.61
CA LYS A 131 -7.59 41.41 -8.48
C LYS A 131 -8.58 40.53 -7.71
N ILE A 132 -8.11 39.89 -6.65
CA ILE A 132 -8.94 39.08 -5.73
C ILE A 132 -8.53 39.35 -4.28
N THR A 133 -9.38 38.97 -3.33
CA THR A 133 -9.05 39.00 -1.91
C THR A 133 -8.35 37.70 -1.50
N GLN A 134 -7.58 37.75 -0.40
CA GLN A 134 -6.99 36.54 0.19
C GLN A 134 -8.04 35.47 0.51
N ALA A 135 -9.21 35.89 1.01
CA ALA A 135 -10.31 34.98 1.30
C ALA A 135 -10.78 34.23 0.03
N LYS A 136 -10.91 34.94 -1.10
CA LYS A 136 -11.30 34.31 -2.36
C LYS A 136 -10.23 33.37 -2.89
N ALA A 137 -8.95 33.74 -2.77
CA ALA A 137 -7.84 32.85 -3.14
C ALA A 137 -7.87 31.54 -2.33
N SER A 138 -8.07 31.63 -1.01
CA SER A 138 -8.18 30.47 -0.13
C SER A 138 -9.36 29.56 -0.50
N GLU A 139 -10.54 30.14 -0.75
CA GLU A 139 -11.74 29.40 -1.21
C GLU A 139 -11.45 28.62 -2.50
N MET A 140 -10.81 29.27 -3.48
CA MET A 140 -10.47 28.63 -4.77
C MET A 140 -9.45 27.49 -4.63
N ILE A 141 -8.51 27.59 -3.69
CA ILE A 141 -7.59 26.49 -3.36
C ILE A 141 -8.33 25.34 -2.69
N GLU A 142 -9.21 25.64 -1.74
CA GLU A 142 -10.00 24.65 -1.04
C GLU A 142 -10.89 23.85 -2.00
N ASP A 143 -11.55 24.52 -2.95
CA ASP A 143 -12.38 23.87 -3.96
C ASP A 143 -11.57 22.93 -4.85
N LYS A 144 -10.39 23.37 -5.29
CA LYS A 144 -9.49 22.52 -6.10
C LYS A 144 -8.97 21.34 -5.28
N MET A 145 -8.63 21.56 -4.01
CA MET A 145 -8.19 20.50 -3.10
C MET A 145 -9.29 19.47 -2.86
N LYS A 146 -10.55 19.89 -2.65
CA LYS A 146 -11.72 18.99 -2.54
C LYS A 146 -11.89 18.11 -3.76
N ALA A 147 -11.70 18.66 -4.97
CA ALA A 147 -11.75 17.89 -6.21
C ALA A 147 -10.64 16.83 -6.29
N VAL A 148 -9.42 17.18 -5.85
CA VAL A 148 -8.30 16.22 -5.75
C VAL A 148 -8.62 15.12 -4.74
N ILE A 149 -9.09 15.48 -3.55
CA ILE A 149 -9.51 14.55 -2.49
C ILE A 149 -10.57 13.56 -3.00
N ALA A 150 -11.61 14.06 -3.69
CA ALA A 150 -12.68 13.21 -4.21
C ALA A 150 -12.16 12.16 -5.21
N ARG A 151 -11.25 12.55 -6.11
CA ARG A 151 -10.61 11.61 -7.05
C ARG A 151 -9.72 10.60 -6.34
N LEU A 152 -8.91 11.05 -5.38
CA LEU A 152 -8.07 10.16 -4.58
C LEU A 152 -8.90 9.08 -3.87
N ILE A 153 -9.99 9.48 -3.21
CA ILE A 153 -10.90 8.54 -2.53
C ILE A 153 -11.46 7.53 -3.54
N GLN A 154 -11.87 8.00 -4.72
CA GLN A 154 -12.42 7.12 -5.75
C GLN A 154 -11.39 6.13 -6.26
N ASP A 155 -10.16 6.56 -6.53
CA ASP A 155 -9.09 5.70 -7.06
C ASP A 155 -8.63 4.66 -6.02
N ILE A 156 -8.60 5.02 -4.74
CA ILE A 156 -8.36 4.06 -3.65
C ILE A 156 -9.51 3.06 -3.53
N LYS A 157 -10.77 3.49 -3.60
CA LYS A 157 -11.93 2.58 -3.59
C LYS A 157 -11.95 1.64 -4.80
N ASN A 158 -11.39 2.08 -5.92
CA ASN A 158 -11.30 1.30 -7.15
C ASN A 158 -10.16 0.27 -7.16
N VAL A 159 -9.36 0.17 -6.08
CA VAL A 159 -8.35 -0.89 -5.95
C VAL A 159 -9.05 -2.24 -5.90
N ASP A 160 -8.94 -2.98 -6.99
CA ASP A 160 -9.55 -4.30 -7.15
C ASP A 160 -8.74 -5.37 -6.42
N LYS A 161 -9.22 -5.73 -5.23
CA LYS A 161 -8.64 -6.79 -4.39
C LYS A 161 -8.61 -8.15 -5.09
N LYS A 162 -9.61 -8.47 -5.92
CA LYS A 162 -9.66 -9.75 -6.63
C LYS A 162 -8.59 -9.79 -7.71
N LYS A 163 -8.42 -8.70 -8.45
CA LYS A 163 -7.32 -8.57 -9.41
C LYS A 163 -5.96 -8.71 -8.74
N VAL A 164 -5.76 -8.11 -7.56
CA VAL A 164 -4.52 -8.26 -6.79
C VAL A 164 -4.25 -9.73 -6.43
N TYR A 165 -5.28 -10.47 -6.03
CA TYR A 165 -5.16 -11.90 -5.71
C TYR A 165 -4.77 -12.70 -6.95
N ASP A 166 -5.41 -12.42 -8.08
CA ASP A 166 -5.15 -13.10 -9.34
C ASP A 166 -3.73 -12.83 -9.86
N GLU A 167 -3.22 -11.60 -9.70
CA GLU A 167 -1.82 -11.27 -10.03
C GLU A 167 -0.81 -12.09 -9.21
N LEU A 168 -1.08 -12.30 -7.91
CA LEU A 168 -0.24 -13.14 -7.06
C LEU A 168 -0.29 -14.62 -7.47
N ALA A 169 -1.47 -15.13 -7.83
CA ALA A 169 -1.63 -16.48 -8.34
C ALA A 169 -0.87 -16.70 -9.67
N VAL A 170 -0.91 -15.72 -10.59
CA VAL A 170 -0.10 -15.74 -11.82
C VAL A 170 1.39 -15.78 -11.51
N LEU A 171 1.85 -14.96 -10.56
CA LEU A 171 3.25 -14.94 -10.12
C LEU A 171 3.68 -16.29 -9.54
N ASP A 172 2.83 -16.92 -8.73
CA ASP A 172 3.10 -18.23 -8.14
C ASP A 172 3.20 -19.33 -9.19
N LYS A 173 2.29 -19.32 -10.17
CA LYS A 173 2.34 -20.24 -11.31
C LYS A 173 3.62 -20.05 -12.13
N ALA A 174 4.03 -18.80 -12.39
CA ALA A 174 5.25 -18.50 -13.14
C ALA A 174 6.53 -18.96 -12.43
N ARG A 175 6.50 -19.11 -11.11
CA ARG A 175 7.64 -19.53 -10.27
C ARG A 175 7.59 -21.00 -9.84
N ASP A 176 6.66 -21.77 -10.40
CA ASP A 176 6.39 -23.15 -10.00
C ASP A 176 6.31 -23.28 -8.46
N SER A 177 5.56 -22.36 -7.85
CA SER A 177 5.34 -22.36 -6.40
C SER A 177 4.42 -23.52 -6.02
N TRP A 178 4.68 -24.13 -4.88
CA TRP A 178 3.75 -25.08 -4.30
C TRP A 178 2.59 -24.33 -3.63
N THR A 179 1.36 -24.52 -4.12
CA THR A 179 0.18 -23.73 -3.71
C THR A 179 -1.01 -24.60 -3.28
N ASN A 180 -0.80 -25.91 -3.07
CA ASN A 180 -1.90 -26.86 -2.82
C ASN A 180 -2.69 -26.58 -1.52
N GLU A 181 -2.09 -25.83 -0.61
CA GLU A 181 -2.66 -25.47 0.70
C GLU A 181 -2.85 -23.96 0.85
N ASP A 182 -2.72 -23.20 -0.24
CA ASP A 182 -2.96 -21.78 -0.19
C ASP A 182 -4.47 -21.51 -0.01
N PRO A 183 -4.84 -20.51 0.81
CA PRO A 183 -6.23 -20.16 1.04
C PRO A 183 -6.89 -19.57 -0.22
N SER A 184 -8.21 -19.70 -0.28
CA SER A 184 -9.05 -19.03 -1.28
C SER A 184 -9.01 -17.50 -1.11
N PHE A 185 -9.51 -16.79 -2.12
CA PHE A 185 -9.65 -15.34 -2.02
C PHE A 185 -10.52 -14.92 -0.83
N GLU A 186 -11.64 -15.62 -0.62
CA GLU A 186 -12.59 -15.35 0.46
C GLU A 186 -11.94 -15.57 1.83
N GLU A 187 -11.14 -16.63 1.99
CA GLU A 187 -10.39 -16.92 3.21
C GLU A 187 -9.32 -15.86 3.49
N ILE A 188 -8.61 -15.40 2.46
CA ILE A 188 -7.63 -14.31 2.59
C ILE A 188 -8.31 -13.02 3.03
N VAL A 189 -9.41 -12.63 2.39
CA VAL A 189 -10.16 -11.40 2.73
C VAL A 189 -10.66 -11.45 4.17
N LYS A 190 -11.14 -12.62 4.63
CA LYS A 190 -11.52 -12.82 6.02
C LYS A 190 -10.32 -12.66 6.96
N GLY A 191 -9.17 -13.27 6.64
CA GLY A 191 -7.96 -13.20 7.45
C GLY A 191 -7.41 -11.79 7.64
N ILE A 192 -7.54 -10.89 6.65
CA ILE A 192 -7.13 -9.49 6.79
C ILE A 192 -7.90 -8.79 7.92
N ASN A 193 -9.21 -9.01 7.98
CA ASN A 193 -10.07 -8.36 8.97
C ASN A 193 -9.77 -8.86 10.39
N GLU A 194 -9.35 -10.12 10.54
CA GLU A 194 -8.99 -10.71 11.84
C GLU A 194 -7.62 -10.23 12.34
N ILE A 195 -6.67 -9.96 11.43
CA ILE A 195 -5.37 -9.38 11.79
C ILE A 195 -5.51 -7.90 12.19
N ALA A 196 -6.46 -7.16 11.60
CA ALA A 196 -6.68 -5.74 11.90
C ALA A 196 -7.26 -5.46 13.32
N VAL A 197 -7.70 -6.49 14.04
CA VAL A 197 -8.34 -6.40 15.37
C VAL A 197 -7.38 -6.79 16.51
N LYS A 198 -6.19 -7.31 16.20
CA LYS A 198 -5.16 -7.69 17.18
C LYS A 198 -4.11 -6.59 17.33
#